data_AF-G7V9X0-F1
#
_entry.id   AF-G7V9X0-F1
#
_cell.length_a   1.000
_cell.length_b   1.000
_cell.length_c   1.000
_cell.angle_alpha   90.00
_cell.angle_beta   90.00
_cell.angle_gamma   90.00
#
_symmetry.space_group_name_H-M   'P 1'
#
loop_
_entity.id
_entity.type
_entity.pdbx_description
1 polymer ?
#
loop_
_entity_poly.entity_id
_entity_poly.type
_entity_poly.pdbx_seq_one_letter_code
_entity_poly.pdbx_strand_id
1 'polypeptide(L)'
;MGITERWVRTLMKRKKDGLSAKELLHKKGPRSPHPKRTKPHIEALVIETQQKTNMGPRRLARELKRTLNLNISSYTIRNILRRNNVKTKKVRSRNGNKRYYANLNHWEALQYFQIDSKHIADAKTLPPKAYAALFKYRLPKYQFTAIDIKTRMRILCFSDECSFANGFSFILYIAFLMRALGIRHRMFFQTDNGSEFGGSEESRKRKILQEKFLEPLGVTLLSIPKGEKEAQGFVERSHRTDDEEFYIPALPHITSRKVFMTSAASWVKYYNQKRSHGGRDMNGKTPKEKIFELSLVSSKAATSIPPILLDKVNTFILKMVGAQNISWDSHHLLQLIKRKQFVAPYRELIFGIP
;
A
#
# COMPACT_ATOMS: atom_id res chain seq x y z
N MET A 1 12.94 59.81 9.62
CA MET A 1 12.30 58.47 9.51
C MET A 1 11.44 58.46 8.26
N GLY A 2 11.57 57.47 7.37
CA GLY A 2 10.79 57.38 6.11
C GLY A 2 9.33 56.95 6.31
N ILE A 3 8.59 57.61 7.21
CA ILE A 3 7.18 57.32 7.51
C ILE A 3 6.36 58.60 7.40
N THR A 4 5.15 58.50 6.84
CA THR A 4 4.26 59.65 6.66
C THR A 4 3.62 60.08 7.99
N GLU A 5 3.41 61.39 8.17
CA GLU A 5 2.78 61.95 9.38
C GLU A 5 1.38 61.34 9.64
N ARG A 6 0.62 61.08 8.57
CA ARG A 6 -0.67 60.38 8.61
C ARG A 6 -0.55 58.99 9.24
N TRP A 7 0.53 58.27 8.97
CA TRP A 7 0.78 56.96 9.55
C TRP A 7 1.13 57.06 11.03
N VAL A 8 1.92 58.07 11.43
CA VAL A 8 2.24 58.36 12.84
C VAL A 8 0.97 58.63 13.64
N ARG A 9 0.07 59.50 13.17
CA ARG A 9 -1.23 59.78 13.82
C ARG A 9 -2.10 58.51 13.95
N THR A 10 -2.07 57.65 12.93
CA THR A 10 -2.80 56.36 12.94
C THR A 10 -2.25 55.40 14.02
N LEU A 11 -0.92 55.33 14.18
CA LEU A 11 -0.28 54.52 15.21
C LEU A 11 -0.56 55.06 16.61
N MET A 12 -0.55 56.38 16.82
CA MET A 12 -0.91 57.00 18.10
C MET A 12 -2.34 56.66 18.52
N LYS A 13 -3.31 56.75 17.58
CA LYS A 13 -4.71 56.37 17.84
C LYS A 13 -4.82 54.90 18.27
N ARG A 14 -4.16 53.99 17.55
CA ARG A 14 -4.15 52.56 17.89
C ARG A 14 -3.46 52.26 19.22
N LYS A 15 -2.45 53.03 19.62
CA LYS A 15 -1.80 52.92 20.94
C LYS A 15 -2.74 53.33 22.07
N LYS A 16 -3.57 54.36 21.83
CA LYS A 16 -4.61 54.81 22.77
C LYS A 16 -5.72 53.76 22.96
N ASP A 17 -5.98 52.95 21.93
CA ASP A 17 -6.92 51.81 21.97
C ASP A 17 -6.32 50.55 22.68
N GLY A 18 -5.14 50.66 23.32
CA GLY A 18 -4.55 49.59 24.14
C GLY A 18 -3.79 48.50 23.39
N LEU A 19 -3.50 48.66 22.10
CA LEU A 19 -2.77 47.65 21.30
C LEU A 19 -1.27 47.62 21.62
N SER A 20 -0.70 46.40 21.66
CA SER A 20 0.74 46.20 21.88
C SER A 20 1.59 46.70 20.71
N ALA A 21 2.87 47.04 20.97
CA ALA A 21 3.78 47.58 19.94
C ALA A 21 3.90 46.70 18.67
N LYS A 22 3.77 45.38 18.83
CA LYS A 22 3.78 44.40 17.73
C LYS A 22 2.53 44.50 16.86
N GLU A 23 1.36 44.71 17.46
CA GLU A 23 0.07 44.81 16.77
C GLU A 23 -0.09 46.16 16.06
N LEU A 24 0.55 47.21 16.56
CA LEU A 24 0.57 48.53 15.91
C LEU A 24 1.18 48.48 14.50
N LEU A 25 2.23 47.66 14.33
CA LEU A 25 2.97 47.49 13.07
C LEU A 25 2.29 46.52 12.09
N HIS A 26 1.31 45.73 12.52
CA HIS A 26 0.56 44.87 11.63
C HIS A 26 -0.40 45.67 10.74
N LYS A 27 -0.29 45.50 9.41
CA LYS A 27 -1.33 45.96 8.47
C LYS A 27 -2.61 45.17 8.77
N LYS A 28 -3.69 45.87 9.15
CA LYS A 28 -5.04 45.28 9.17
C LYS A 28 -5.35 44.80 7.75
N GLY A 29 -5.68 43.52 7.62
CA GLY A 29 -6.16 42.96 6.36
C GLY A 29 -7.46 43.65 5.90
N PRO A 30 -7.97 43.30 4.71
CA PRO A 30 -9.24 43.85 4.21
C PRO A 30 -10.37 43.60 5.21
N ARG A 31 -11.27 44.59 5.37
CA ARG A 31 -12.40 44.55 6.33
C ARG A 31 -13.36 43.39 6.03
N SER A 32 -13.51 43.03 4.77
CA SER A 32 -14.38 41.95 4.32
C SER A 32 -13.59 40.92 3.51
N PRO A 33 -13.98 39.64 3.56
CA PRO A 33 -13.44 38.64 2.66
C PRO A 33 -13.61 39.05 1.19
N HIS A 34 -12.63 38.70 0.35
CA HIS A 34 -12.71 38.95 -1.09
C HIS A 34 -13.98 38.30 -1.69
N PRO A 35 -14.74 38.96 -2.60
CA PRO A 35 -16.00 38.43 -3.14
C PRO A 35 -15.87 37.04 -3.79
N LYS A 36 -14.72 36.76 -4.43
CA LYS A 36 -14.41 35.45 -5.03
C LYS A 36 -13.91 34.39 -4.03
N ARG A 37 -14.00 34.64 -2.72
CA ARG A 37 -13.60 33.66 -1.70
C ARG A 37 -14.56 32.48 -1.72
N THR A 38 -14.01 31.29 -1.50
CA THR A 38 -14.78 30.07 -1.32
C THR A 38 -15.84 30.25 -0.23
N LYS A 39 -17.08 29.81 -0.50
CA LYS A 39 -18.20 29.96 0.45
C LYS A 39 -17.87 29.27 1.79
N PRO A 40 -18.28 29.83 2.95
CA PRO A 40 -17.91 29.29 4.27
C PRO A 40 -18.24 27.81 4.48
N HIS A 41 -19.40 27.35 3.99
CA HIS A 41 -19.78 25.93 4.12
C HIS A 41 -18.84 24.98 3.36
N ILE A 42 -18.32 25.41 2.19
CA ILE A 42 -17.35 24.62 1.42
C ILE A 42 -16.01 24.58 2.15
N GLU A 43 -15.61 25.69 2.79
CA GLU A 43 -14.38 25.74 3.59
C GLU A 43 -14.47 24.83 4.82
N ALA A 44 -15.61 24.83 5.51
CA ALA A 44 -15.89 23.94 6.63
C ALA A 44 -15.80 22.47 6.20
N LEU A 45 -16.41 22.12 5.07
CA LEU A 45 -16.33 20.77 4.49
C LEU A 45 -14.88 20.37 4.16
N VAL A 46 -14.09 21.26 3.57
CA VAL A 46 -12.66 21.02 3.29
C VAL A 46 -11.89 20.74 4.58
N ILE A 47 -12.13 21.51 5.64
CA ILE A 47 -11.47 21.36 6.94
C ILE A 47 -11.88 20.04 7.59
N GLU A 48 -13.18 19.77 7.69
CA GLU A 48 -13.71 18.54 8.30
C GLU A 48 -13.17 17.30 7.59
N THR A 49 -13.21 17.30 6.25
CA THR A 49 -12.69 16.18 5.45
C THR A 49 -11.19 16.01 5.68
N GLN A 50 -10.42 17.10 5.76
CA GLN A 50 -8.98 17.03 6.03
C GLN A 50 -8.71 16.48 7.43
N GLN A 51 -9.45 16.92 8.45
CA GLN A 51 -9.24 16.48 9.83
C GLN A 51 -9.55 14.99 9.99
N LYS A 52 -10.59 14.49 9.32
CA LYS A 52 -10.96 13.06 9.34
C LYS A 52 -9.96 12.19 8.57
N THR A 53 -9.45 12.67 7.44
CA THR A 53 -8.68 11.82 6.50
C THR A 53 -7.18 12.11 6.46
N ASN A 54 -6.75 13.21 7.06
CA ASN A 54 -5.40 13.78 6.96
C ASN A 54 -4.87 13.92 5.51
N MET A 55 -5.76 14.03 4.51
CA MET A 55 -5.33 14.14 3.12
C MET A 55 -4.63 15.48 2.82
N GLY A 56 -3.57 15.43 2.01
CA GLY A 56 -2.91 16.63 1.51
C GLY A 56 -3.73 17.37 0.44
N PRO A 57 -3.42 18.64 0.12
CA PRO A 57 -4.25 19.48 -0.73
C PRO A 57 -4.54 18.91 -2.14
N ARG A 58 -3.54 18.30 -2.79
CA ARG A 58 -3.71 17.69 -4.12
C ARG A 58 -4.63 16.48 -4.08
N ARG A 59 -4.55 15.69 -3.02
CA ARG A 59 -5.36 14.49 -2.85
C ARG A 59 -6.80 14.88 -2.50
N LEU A 60 -6.96 15.81 -1.57
CA LEU A 60 -8.26 16.32 -1.16
C LEU A 60 -9.02 16.96 -2.33
N ALA A 61 -8.34 17.72 -3.20
CA ALA A 61 -8.95 18.28 -4.41
C ALA A 61 -9.52 17.20 -5.33
N ARG A 62 -8.77 16.12 -5.57
CA ARG A 62 -9.23 15.01 -6.41
C ARG A 62 -10.39 14.26 -5.77
N GLU A 63 -10.32 14.04 -4.46
CA GLU A 63 -11.36 13.34 -3.72
C GLU A 63 -12.67 14.13 -3.77
N LEU A 64 -12.65 15.41 -3.39
CA LEU A 64 -13.83 16.29 -3.42
C LEU A 64 -14.46 16.40 -4.81
N LYS A 65 -13.62 16.45 -5.86
CA LYS A 65 -14.10 16.43 -7.24
C LYS A 65 -14.79 15.10 -7.59
N ARG A 66 -14.24 13.96 -7.15
CA ARG A 66 -14.78 12.63 -7.49
C ARG A 66 -16.02 12.25 -6.69
N THR A 67 -16.08 12.61 -5.40
CA THR A 67 -17.16 12.18 -4.51
C THR A 67 -18.31 13.17 -4.46
N LEU A 68 -18.02 14.47 -4.52
CA LEU A 68 -19.00 15.54 -4.33
C LEU A 68 -19.15 16.44 -5.55
N ASN A 69 -18.46 16.14 -6.66
CA ASN A 69 -18.39 16.99 -7.86
C ASN A 69 -17.93 18.45 -7.56
N LEU A 70 -17.20 18.65 -6.45
CA LEU A 70 -16.72 19.96 -6.03
C LEU A 70 -15.36 20.25 -6.65
N ASN A 71 -15.33 21.13 -7.66
CA ASN A 71 -14.10 21.49 -8.36
C ASN A 71 -13.36 22.63 -7.64
N ILE A 72 -12.46 22.27 -6.71
CA ILE A 72 -11.63 23.22 -5.96
C ILE A 72 -10.16 22.95 -6.27
N SER A 73 -9.42 23.98 -6.67
CA SER A 73 -7.99 23.84 -6.97
C SER A 73 -7.21 23.41 -5.71
N SER A 74 -6.14 22.63 -5.91
CA SER A 74 -5.25 22.23 -4.81
C SER A 74 -4.57 23.42 -4.11
N TYR A 75 -4.43 24.56 -4.80
CA TYR A 75 -3.90 25.80 -4.25
C TYR A 75 -4.94 26.49 -3.35
N THR A 76 -6.20 26.52 -3.78
CA THR A 76 -7.32 27.04 -2.97
C THR A 76 -7.46 26.23 -1.69
N ILE A 77 -7.42 24.90 -1.76
CA ILE A 77 -7.44 24.03 -0.57
C ILE A 77 -6.24 24.32 0.34
N ARG A 78 -5.03 24.43 -0.21
CA ARG A 78 -3.83 24.78 0.58
C ARG A 78 -4.03 26.11 1.32
N ASN A 79 -4.59 27.11 0.65
CA ASN A 79 -4.84 28.42 1.25
C ASN A 79 -5.91 28.35 2.35
N ILE A 80 -6.98 27.58 2.15
CA ILE A 80 -8.02 27.31 3.17
C ILE A 80 -7.40 26.63 4.39
N LEU A 81 -6.60 25.58 4.21
CA LEU A 81 -5.97 24.89 5.33
C LEU A 81 -4.98 25.79 6.09
N ARG A 82 -4.14 26.55 5.35
CA ARG A 82 -3.12 27.42 5.94
C ARG A 82 -3.73 28.49 6.85
N ARG A 83 -4.78 29.17 6.39
CA ARG A 83 -5.40 30.26 7.16
C ARG A 83 -6.25 29.78 8.34
N ASN A 84 -6.67 28.52 8.33
CA ASN A 84 -7.36 27.88 9.45
C ASN A 84 -6.39 27.08 10.35
N ASN A 85 -5.06 27.25 10.17
CA ASN A 85 -4.01 26.54 10.92
C ASN A 85 -4.11 25.01 10.90
N VAL A 86 -4.76 24.45 9.88
CA VAL A 86 -4.90 23.01 9.70
C VAL A 86 -3.66 22.46 9.01
N LYS A 87 -2.89 21.63 9.72
CA LYS A 87 -1.65 21.05 9.21
C LYS A 87 -1.85 19.60 8.81
N THR A 88 -1.39 19.25 7.62
CA THR A 88 -1.28 17.84 7.20
C THR A 88 -0.09 17.20 7.91
N LYS A 89 -0.29 16.08 8.61
CA LYS A 89 0.82 15.32 9.20
C LYS A 89 1.69 14.78 8.07
N LYS A 90 2.95 15.22 8.01
CA LYS A 90 3.94 14.74 7.03
C LYS A 90 4.86 13.74 7.71
N VAL A 91 4.89 12.51 7.21
CA VAL A 91 5.97 11.57 7.55
C VAL A 91 7.10 11.85 6.55
N ARG A 92 8.23 12.37 7.05
CA ARG A 92 9.45 12.53 6.25
C ARG A 92 10.17 11.19 6.18
N SER A 93 10.72 10.84 5.02
CA SER A 93 11.69 9.73 4.98
C SER A 93 12.89 10.12 5.83
N ARG A 94 13.35 9.19 6.67
CA ARG A 94 14.47 9.43 7.61
C ARG A 94 15.77 9.79 6.87
N ASN A 95 15.94 9.25 5.67
CA ASN A 95 17.09 9.50 4.82
C ASN A 95 16.63 10.08 3.48
N GLY A 96 17.40 11.02 2.94
CA GLY A 96 17.23 11.60 1.60
C GLY A 96 17.64 10.65 0.48
N ASN A 97 17.46 9.34 0.68
CA ASN A 97 17.86 8.33 -0.31
C ASN A 97 17.10 8.54 -1.62
N LYS A 98 17.83 8.30 -2.72
CA LYS A 98 17.29 8.33 -4.08
C LYS A 98 16.19 7.26 -4.17
N ARG A 99 14.93 7.71 -4.25
CA ARG A 99 13.77 6.83 -4.50
C ARG A 99 14.10 5.84 -5.62
N TYR A 100 14.02 4.56 -5.31
CA TYR A 100 14.10 3.48 -6.30
C TYR A 100 13.29 3.81 -7.55
N TYR A 101 13.97 3.80 -8.69
CA TYR A 101 13.42 4.15 -9.99
C TYR A 101 13.06 2.86 -10.73
N ALA A 102 11.87 2.33 -10.47
CA ALA A 102 11.33 1.29 -11.35
C ALA A 102 11.03 1.94 -12.71
N ASN A 103 11.62 1.41 -13.80
CA ASN A 103 11.23 1.77 -15.16
C ASN A 103 9.89 1.10 -15.48
N LEU A 104 8.79 1.77 -15.12
CA LEU A 104 7.43 1.23 -15.26
C LEU A 104 7.00 1.02 -16.71
N ASN A 105 7.64 1.70 -17.66
CA ASN A 105 7.33 1.58 -19.09
C ASN A 105 7.77 0.23 -19.67
N HIS A 106 8.72 -0.46 -19.02
CA HIS A 106 9.20 -1.76 -19.44
C HIS A 106 8.15 -2.87 -19.30
N TRP A 107 7.23 -2.72 -18.36
CA TRP A 107 6.26 -3.77 -18.01
C TRP A 107 4.92 -3.54 -18.71
N GLU A 108 4.19 -4.60 -19.01
CA GLU A 108 2.78 -4.56 -19.39
C GLU A 108 1.87 -4.38 -18.17
N ALA A 109 0.59 -4.05 -18.40
CA ALA A 109 -0.38 -3.99 -17.31
C ALA A 109 -0.64 -5.39 -16.75
N LEU A 110 -0.65 -5.53 -15.42
CA LEU A 110 -0.84 -6.81 -14.72
C LEU A 110 0.26 -7.85 -15.02
N GLN A 111 1.47 -7.38 -15.36
CA GLN A 111 2.60 -8.26 -15.64
C GLN A 111 3.48 -8.49 -14.40
N TYR A 112 3.69 -7.46 -13.59
CA TYR A 112 4.65 -7.49 -12.49
C TYR A 112 3.98 -7.15 -11.17
N PHE A 113 3.92 -8.13 -10.27
CA PHE A 113 3.32 -8.00 -8.96
C PHE A 113 4.36 -8.01 -7.86
N GLN A 114 4.21 -7.07 -6.92
CA GLN A 114 4.86 -7.17 -5.61
C GLN A 114 3.92 -7.84 -4.63
N ILE A 115 4.41 -8.91 -4.02
CA ILE A 115 3.66 -9.77 -3.12
C ILE A 115 4.33 -9.72 -1.74
N ASP A 116 3.53 -9.49 -0.72
CA ASP A 116 4.02 -9.42 0.66
C ASP A 116 2.94 -9.81 1.67
N SER A 117 3.40 -10.27 2.84
CA SER A 117 2.56 -10.56 3.99
C SER A 117 2.77 -9.49 5.07
N LYS A 118 1.71 -9.14 5.80
CA LYS A 118 1.77 -8.18 6.90
C LYS A 118 0.96 -8.64 8.08
N HIS A 119 1.51 -8.48 9.27
CA HIS A 119 0.75 -8.59 10.50
C HIS A 119 -0.10 -7.33 10.75
N ILE A 120 -1.42 -7.49 10.85
CA ILE A 120 -2.38 -6.42 11.08
C ILE A 120 -2.35 -5.98 12.54
N ALA A 121 -2.18 -6.91 13.49
CA ALA A 121 -2.22 -6.63 14.93
C ALA A 121 -0.90 -5.99 15.42
N ASP A 122 -0.63 -4.77 14.95
CA ASP A 122 0.49 -3.95 15.39
C ASP A 122 0.02 -2.83 16.34
N ALA A 123 0.35 -2.97 17.63
CA ALA A 123 0.01 -2.00 18.66
C ALA A 123 0.70 -0.64 18.47
N LYS A 124 1.79 -0.55 17.70
CA LYS A 124 2.46 0.72 17.39
C LYS A 124 1.68 1.55 16.39
N THR A 125 0.98 0.87 15.48
CA THR A 125 0.28 1.50 14.35
C THR A 125 -1.21 1.69 14.65
N LEU A 126 -1.83 0.76 15.37
CA LEU A 126 -3.27 0.79 15.65
C LEU A 126 -3.62 1.49 16.97
N PRO A 127 -4.70 2.30 17.00
CA PRO A 127 -5.27 2.81 18.24
C PRO A 127 -5.70 1.67 19.19
N PRO A 128 -5.68 1.87 20.52
CA PRO A 128 -6.01 0.83 21.50
C PRO A 128 -7.35 0.13 21.26
N LYS A 129 -8.40 0.90 20.89
CA LYS A 129 -9.72 0.35 20.56
C LYS A 129 -9.70 -0.56 19.32
N ALA A 130 -8.96 -0.16 18.28
CA ALA A 130 -8.81 -0.96 17.06
C ALA A 130 -8.03 -2.25 17.34
N TYR A 131 -6.94 -2.15 18.10
CA TYR A 131 -6.14 -3.30 18.49
C TYR A 131 -6.96 -4.31 19.31
N ALA A 132 -7.70 -3.84 20.31
CA ALA A 132 -8.56 -4.71 21.14
C ALA A 132 -9.64 -5.43 20.32
N ALA A 133 -10.22 -4.78 19.30
CA ALA A 133 -11.25 -5.37 18.45
C ALA A 133 -10.75 -6.62 17.69
N LEU A 134 -9.48 -6.63 17.27
CA LEU A 134 -8.88 -7.78 16.56
C LEU A 134 -8.97 -9.07 17.39
N PHE A 135 -8.64 -8.99 18.67
CA PHE A 135 -8.66 -10.13 19.58
C PHE A 135 -10.07 -10.45 20.06
N LYS A 136 -10.86 -9.42 20.44
CA LYS A 136 -12.23 -9.60 20.94
C LYS A 136 -13.11 -10.36 19.94
N TYR A 137 -12.99 -10.03 18.66
CA TYR A 137 -13.84 -10.59 17.60
C TYR A 137 -13.14 -11.64 16.73
N ARG A 138 -11.94 -12.11 17.13
CA ARG A 138 -11.15 -13.12 16.42
C ARG A 138 -11.02 -12.80 14.92
N LEU A 139 -10.61 -11.57 14.64
CA LEU A 139 -10.40 -11.07 13.29
C LEU A 139 -9.11 -11.66 12.71
N PRO A 140 -8.98 -11.74 11.36
CA PRO A 140 -7.75 -12.19 10.73
C PRO A 140 -6.56 -11.34 11.18
N LYS A 141 -5.44 -11.99 11.45
CA LYS A 141 -4.22 -11.35 11.97
C LYS A 141 -3.26 -10.95 10.86
N TYR A 142 -3.35 -11.59 9.70
CA TYR A 142 -2.43 -11.37 8.60
C TYR A 142 -3.17 -10.92 7.34
N GLN A 143 -2.53 -10.00 6.62
CA GLN A 143 -2.92 -9.52 5.31
C GLN A 143 -1.87 -9.97 4.29
N PHE A 144 -2.31 -10.67 3.26
CA PHE A 144 -1.53 -10.98 2.08
C PHE A 144 -1.89 -10.00 0.97
N THR A 145 -0.89 -9.34 0.40
CA THR A 145 -1.10 -8.27 -0.59
C THR A 145 -0.33 -8.59 -1.85
N ALA A 146 -1.00 -8.49 -3.00
CA ALA A 146 -0.37 -8.46 -4.30
C ALA A 146 -0.74 -7.16 -4.99
N ILE A 147 0.26 -6.38 -5.42
CA ILE A 147 0.06 -5.11 -6.10
C ILE A 147 0.82 -5.05 -7.41
N ASP A 148 0.12 -4.72 -8.50
CA ASP A 148 0.75 -4.51 -9.80
C ASP A 148 1.49 -3.17 -9.85
N ILE A 149 2.77 -3.20 -10.21
CA ILE A 149 3.64 -2.03 -10.22
C ILE A 149 3.37 -1.07 -11.39
N LYS A 150 2.54 -1.44 -12.37
CA LYS A 150 2.12 -0.52 -13.44
C LYS A 150 0.78 0.15 -13.14
N THR A 151 -0.24 -0.62 -12.80
CA THR A 151 -1.62 -0.15 -12.64
C THR A 151 -2.01 0.19 -11.20
N ARG A 152 -1.22 -0.23 -10.20
CA ARG A 152 -1.58 -0.22 -8.77
C ARG A 152 -2.81 -1.06 -8.45
N MET A 153 -3.27 -1.92 -9.36
CA MET A 153 -4.33 -2.87 -9.04
C MET A 153 -3.82 -3.79 -7.95
N ARG A 154 -4.69 -4.03 -6.97
CA ARG A 154 -4.34 -4.80 -5.79
C ARG A 154 -5.32 -5.92 -5.54
N ILE A 155 -4.78 -7.07 -5.15
CA ILE A 155 -5.53 -8.20 -4.59
C ILE A 155 -5.11 -8.33 -3.13
N LEU A 156 -6.11 -8.46 -2.25
CA LEU A 156 -5.91 -8.72 -0.83
C LEU A 156 -6.48 -10.08 -0.47
N CYS A 157 -5.79 -10.78 0.42
CA CYS A 157 -6.31 -11.96 1.11
C CYS A 157 -5.96 -11.85 2.59
N PHE A 158 -6.69 -12.57 3.42
CA PHE A 158 -6.53 -12.52 4.87
C PHE A 158 -6.35 -13.91 5.45
N SER A 159 -5.66 -14.01 6.58
CA SER A 159 -5.58 -15.26 7.32
C SER A 159 -5.40 -15.05 8.83
N ASP A 160 -5.63 -16.12 9.57
CA ASP A 160 -5.32 -16.20 11.00
C ASP A 160 -3.84 -16.51 11.24
N GLU A 161 -3.20 -17.21 10.30
CA GLU A 161 -1.80 -17.63 10.39
C GLU A 161 -0.97 -17.19 9.17
N CYS A 162 0.29 -16.80 9.42
CA CYS A 162 1.27 -16.61 8.35
C CYS A 162 2.03 -17.93 8.16
N SER A 163 1.54 -18.78 7.25
CA SER A 163 2.10 -20.09 6.96
C SER A 163 2.49 -20.22 5.50
N PHE A 164 3.40 -21.15 5.20
CA PHE A 164 3.77 -21.50 3.83
C PHE A 164 2.56 -21.92 2.99
N ALA A 165 1.63 -22.68 3.56
CA ALA A 165 0.41 -23.09 2.87
C ALA A 165 -0.44 -21.88 2.44
N ASN A 166 -0.57 -20.87 3.30
CA ASN A 166 -1.30 -19.64 2.98
C ASN A 166 -0.57 -18.79 1.94
N GLY A 167 0.74 -18.57 2.10
CA GLY A 167 1.54 -17.80 1.14
C GLY A 167 1.57 -18.44 -0.25
N PHE A 168 1.75 -19.77 -0.32
CA PHE A 168 1.72 -20.50 -1.59
C PHE A 168 0.33 -20.50 -2.23
N SER A 169 -0.73 -20.74 -1.45
CA SER A 169 -2.11 -20.67 -1.96
C SER A 169 -2.44 -19.28 -2.49
N PHE A 170 -1.93 -18.22 -1.85
CA PHE A 170 -2.12 -16.85 -2.32
C PHE A 170 -1.45 -16.61 -3.69
N ILE A 171 -0.20 -17.06 -3.85
CA ILE A 171 0.52 -16.98 -5.14
C ILE A 171 -0.25 -17.72 -6.25
N LEU A 172 -0.67 -18.95 -5.99
CA LEU A 172 -1.45 -19.74 -6.95
C LEU A 172 -2.77 -19.08 -7.29
N TYR A 173 -3.48 -18.58 -6.28
CA TYR A 173 -4.75 -17.88 -6.47
C TYR A 173 -4.61 -16.70 -7.42
N ILE A 174 -3.57 -15.87 -7.25
CA ILE A 174 -3.31 -14.74 -8.15
C ILE A 174 -2.99 -15.23 -9.56
N ALA A 175 -2.13 -16.23 -9.70
CA ALA A 175 -1.76 -16.79 -11.00
C ALA A 175 -2.99 -17.31 -11.76
N PHE A 176 -3.83 -18.13 -11.11
CA PHE A 176 -5.06 -18.64 -11.69
C PHE A 176 -6.04 -17.53 -12.04
N LEU A 177 -6.22 -16.52 -11.17
CA LEU A 177 -7.07 -15.38 -11.46
C LEU A 177 -6.59 -14.60 -12.69
N MET A 178 -5.29 -14.34 -12.81
CA MET A 178 -4.76 -13.62 -13.97
C MET A 178 -4.96 -14.41 -15.26
N ARG A 179 -4.75 -15.73 -15.23
CA ARG A 179 -5.02 -16.61 -16.37
C ARG A 179 -6.51 -16.64 -16.73
N ALA A 180 -7.39 -16.71 -15.73
CA ALA A 180 -8.85 -16.65 -15.92
C ALA A 180 -9.32 -15.29 -16.48
N LEU A 181 -8.63 -14.20 -16.14
CA LEU A 181 -8.87 -12.87 -16.70
C LEU A 181 -8.34 -12.70 -18.14
N GLY A 182 -7.71 -13.74 -18.71
CA GLY A 182 -7.19 -13.71 -20.08
C GLY A 182 -5.79 -13.12 -20.20
N ILE A 183 -5.07 -12.92 -19.10
CA ILE A 183 -3.65 -12.55 -19.17
C ILE A 183 -2.87 -13.75 -19.72
N ARG A 184 -2.19 -13.58 -20.85
CA ARG A 184 -1.43 -14.66 -21.51
C ARG A 184 0.09 -14.43 -21.53
N HIS A 185 0.56 -13.21 -21.30
CA HIS A 185 1.99 -12.94 -21.18
C HIS A 185 2.59 -13.57 -19.90
N ARG A 186 3.92 -13.70 -19.88
CA ARG A 186 4.68 -14.12 -18.70
C ARG A 186 4.56 -13.08 -17.60
N MET A 187 4.26 -13.54 -16.39
CA MET A 187 4.09 -12.70 -15.20
C MET A 187 5.28 -12.84 -14.26
N PHE A 188 5.58 -11.79 -13.50
CA PHE A 188 6.68 -11.74 -12.55
C PHE A 188 6.15 -11.42 -11.17
N PHE A 189 6.37 -12.33 -10.23
CA PHE A 189 5.91 -12.19 -8.84
C PHE A 189 7.13 -11.98 -7.95
N GLN A 190 7.28 -10.77 -7.43
CA GLN A 190 8.35 -10.42 -6.51
C GLN A 190 7.87 -10.60 -5.08
N THR A 191 8.49 -11.51 -4.32
CA THR A 191 8.27 -11.67 -2.87
C THR A 191 9.53 -11.34 -2.11
N ASP A 192 9.40 -11.15 -0.79
CA ASP A 192 10.56 -11.25 0.09
C ASP A 192 11.04 -12.71 0.22
N ASN A 193 12.13 -12.91 0.96
CA ASN A 193 12.67 -14.24 1.24
C ASN A 193 12.00 -14.87 2.49
N GLY A 194 10.77 -14.47 2.81
CA GLY A 194 9.98 -15.01 3.92
C GLY A 194 9.74 -16.50 3.76
N SER A 195 9.68 -17.22 4.88
CA SER A 195 9.46 -18.67 4.88
C SER A 195 8.07 -19.03 4.33
N GLU A 196 7.10 -18.12 4.44
CA GLU A 196 5.75 -18.24 3.89
C GLU A 196 5.72 -18.26 2.35
N PHE A 197 6.74 -17.73 1.68
CA PHE A 197 6.87 -17.73 0.22
C PHE A 197 7.92 -18.71 -0.30
N GLY A 198 8.34 -19.65 0.56
CA GLY A 198 9.31 -20.68 0.23
C GLY A 198 10.74 -20.38 0.66
N GLY A 199 11.00 -19.26 1.33
CA GLY A 199 12.33 -18.87 1.80
C GLY A 199 13.20 -18.24 0.71
N SER A 200 14.51 -18.39 0.85
CA SER A 200 15.49 -17.84 -0.11
C SER A 200 15.37 -18.48 -1.50
N GLU A 201 15.87 -17.77 -2.51
CA GLU A 201 15.93 -18.23 -3.90
C GLU A 201 16.65 -19.58 -4.06
N GLU A 202 17.69 -19.80 -3.26
CA GLU A 202 18.48 -21.04 -3.27
C GLU A 202 17.75 -22.23 -2.63
N SER A 203 16.66 -21.98 -1.91
CA SER A 203 15.96 -23.03 -1.19
C SER A 203 15.31 -24.05 -2.15
N ARG A 204 15.33 -25.32 -1.74
CA ARG A 204 14.67 -26.41 -2.48
C ARG A 204 13.17 -26.13 -2.66
N LYS A 205 12.51 -25.57 -1.63
CA LYS A 205 11.08 -25.24 -1.70
C LYS A 205 10.81 -24.23 -2.81
N ARG A 206 11.60 -23.16 -2.90
CA ARG A 206 11.45 -22.15 -3.96
C ARG A 206 11.64 -22.73 -5.36
N LYS A 207 12.65 -23.60 -5.56
CA LYS A 207 12.89 -24.27 -6.84
C LYS A 207 11.71 -25.15 -7.26
N ILE A 208 11.21 -25.97 -6.34
CA ILE A 208 10.03 -26.83 -6.59
C ILE A 208 8.79 -25.99 -6.91
N LEU A 209 8.56 -24.91 -6.16
CA LEU A 209 7.47 -23.96 -6.42
C LEU A 209 7.55 -23.43 -7.86
N GLN A 210 8.73 -22.92 -8.23
CA GLN A 210 8.96 -22.34 -9.55
C GLN A 210 8.73 -23.38 -10.66
N GLU A 211 9.44 -24.51 -10.62
CA GLU A 211 9.45 -25.50 -11.69
C GLU A 211 8.12 -26.25 -11.83
N LYS A 212 7.51 -26.68 -10.72
CA LYS A 212 6.33 -27.57 -10.78
C LYS A 212 5.00 -26.83 -10.89
N PHE A 213 4.91 -25.60 -10.41
CA PHE A 213 3.62 -24.91 -10.27
C PHE A 213 3.55 -23.58 -10.99
N LEU A 214 4.63 -22.79 -10.98
CA LEU A 214 4.59 -21.43 -11.51
C LEU A 214 5.01 -21.34 -12.97
N GLU A 215 6.04 -22.08 -13.41
CA GLU A 215 6.42 -22.15 -14.82
C GLU A 215 5.29 -22.65 -15.74
N PRO A 216 4.53 -23.72 -15.39
CA PRO A 216 3.37 -24.13 -16.19
C PRO A 216 2.29 -23.05 -16.32
N LEU A 217 2.22 -22.16 -15.32
CA LEU A 217 1.33 -21.00 -15.34
C LEU A 217 1.99 -19.77 -15.96
N GLY A 218 3.19 -19.86 -16.54
CA GLY A 218 3.94 -18.73 -17.11
C GLY A 218 4.25 -17.64 -16.09
N VAL A 219 4.55 -18.02 -14.85
CA VAL A 219 4.90 -17.12 -13.74
C VAL A 219 6.35 -17.35 -13.33
N THR A 220 7.12 -16.27 -13.23
CA THR A 220 8.48 -16.27 -12.69
C THR A 220 8.49 -15.60 -11.33
N LEU A 221 8.97 -16.32 -10.32
CA LEU A 221 9.05 -15.88 -8.95
C LEU A 221 10.41 -15.23 -8.68
N LEU A 222 10.41 -13.96 -8.28
CA LEU A 222 11.59 -13.14 -8.06
C LEU A 222 11.77 -12.88 -6.56
N SER A 223 13.03 -12.87 -6.11
CA SER A 223 13.40 -12.40 -4.77
C SER A 223 13.84 -10.94 -4.80
N ILE A 224 13.73 -10.25 -3.67
CA ILE A 224 14.28 -8.88 -3.54
C ILE A 224 15.80 -8.93 -3.69
N PRO A 225 16.41 -8.11 -4.56
CA PRO A 225 17.86 -7.97 -4.63
C PRO A 225 18.44 -7.57 -3.27
N LYS A 226 19.52 -8.25 -2.85
CA LYS A 226 20.19 -7.94 -1.58
C LYS A 226 20.63 -6.46 -1.57
N GLY A 227 20.19 -5.71 -0.56
CA GLY A 227 20.54 -4.29 -0.39
C GLY A 227 19.52 -3.29 -0.97
N GLU A 228 18.52 -3.73 -1.73
CA GLU A 228 17.53 -2.85 -2.37
C GLU A 228 16.16 -2.89 -1.66
N LYS A 229 16.11 -2.52 -0.38
CA LYS A 229 14.84 -2.45 0.38
C LYS A 229 13.79 -1.57 -0.29
N GLU A 230 14.23 -0.54 -1.02
CA GLU A 230 13.34 0.37 -1.73
C GLU A 230 12.59 -0.28 -2.91
N ALA A 231 13.04 -1.46 -3.36
CA ALA A 231 12.38 -2.20 -4.44
C ALA A 231 10.93 -2.56 -4.07
N GLN A 232 10.62 -2.81 -2.79
CA GLN A 232 9.24 -3.12 -2.31
C GLN A 232 8.38 -1.88 -2.00
N GLY A 233 8.80 -0.68 -2.42
CA GLY A 233 8.11 0.56 -2.04
C GLY A 233 6.64 0.67 -2.48
N PHE A 234 6.13 -0.16 -3.41
CA PHE A 234 4.71 -0.18 -3.75
C PHE A 234 3.86 -0.92 -2.73
N VAL A 235 4.31 -2.09 -2.26
CA VAL A 235 3.57 -2.88 -1.26
C VAL A 235 3.63 -2.23 0.13
N GLU A 236 4.78 -1.70 0.53
CA GLU A 236 4.91 -0.93 1.79
C GLU A 236 3.94 0.26 1.83
N ARG A 237 3.85 1.00 0.72
CA ARG A 237 2.92 2.13 0.60
C ARG A 237 1.46 1.67 0.60
N SER A 238 1.18 0.51 0.02
CA SER A 238 -0.13 -0.11 0.06
C SER A 238 -0.53 -0.45 1.49
N HIS A 239 0.33 -1.10 2.26
CA HIS A 239 0.08 -1.43 3.66
C HIS A 239 -0.16 -0.21 4.53
N ARG A 240 0.63 0.85 4.33
CA ARG A 240 0.40 2.12 5.03
C ARG A 240 -0.95 2.74 4.67
N THR A 241 -1.35 2.61 3.41
CA THR A 241 -2.68 3.06 2.96
C THR A 241 -3.78 2.27 3.68
N ASP A 242 -3.59 0.97 3.87
CA ASP A 242 -4.55 0.13 4.62
C ASP A 242 -4.63 0.55 6.08
N ASP A 243 -3.51 0.85 6.74
CA ASP A 243 -3.52 1.35 8.12
C ASP A 243 -4.29 2.66 8.24
N GLU A 244 -3.90 3.66 7.45
CA GLU A 244 -4.39 5.02 7.57
C GLU A 244 -5.87 5.15 7.15
N GLU A 245 -6.33 4.36 6.17
CA GLU A 245 -7.63 4.55 5.52
C GLU A 245 -8.63 3.41 5.75
N PHE A 246 -8.17 2.24 6.20
CA PHE A 246 -9.05 1.11 6.48
C PHE A 246 -8.98 0.68 7.94
N TYR A 247 -7.83 0.25 8.46
CA TYR A 247 -7.76 -0.35 9.79
C TYR A 247 -8.03 0.64 10.91
N ILE A 248 -7.32 1.77 10.93
CA ILE A 248 -7.47 2.80 11.96
C ILE A 248 -8.94 3.29 12.04
N PRO A 249 -9.60 3.67 10.93
CA PRO A 249 -10.98 4.15 10.98
C PRO A 249 -12.02 3.04 11.14
N ALA A 250 -11.84 1.84 10.58
CA ALA A 250 -12.90 0.82 10.52
C ALA A 250 -12.87 -0.16 11.70
N LEU A 251 -11.69 -0.63 12.13
CA LEU A 251 -11.59 -1.68 13.17
C LEU A 251 -12.33 -1.35 14.48
N PRO A 252 -12.36 -0.10 14.99
CA PRO A 252 -13.11 0.22 16.20
C PRO A 252 -14.62 -0.06 16.11
N HIS A 253 -15.17 -0.14 14.89
CA HIS A 253 -16.59 -0.35 14.63
C HIS A 253 -16.91 -1.77 14.13
N ILE A 254 -15.89 -2.60 13.92
CA ILE A 254 -16.08 -3.98 13.45
C ILE A 254 -16.38 -4.87 14.65
N THR A 255 -17.51 -5.59 14.57
CA THR A 255 -18.04 -6.43 15.66
C THR A 255 -18.02 -7.93 15.36
N SER A 256 -17.58 -8.34 14.17
CA SER A 256 -17.47 -9.74 13.80
C SER A 256 -16.56 -9.95 12.59
N ARG A 257 -16.12 -11.19 12.39
CA ARG A 257 -15.37 -11.61 11.20
C ARG A 257 -16.14 -11.40 9.89
N LYS A 258 -17.47 -11.61 9.90
CA LYS A 258 -18.33 -11.37 8.73
C LYS A 258 -18.34 -9.88 8.35
N VAL A 259 -18.50 -9.01 9.34
CA VAL A 259 -18.46 -7.56 9.14
C VAL A 259 -17.08 -7.14 8.65
N PHE A 260 -16.00 -7.69 9.22
CA PHE A 260 -14.64 -7.45 8.74
C PHE A 260 -14.46 -7.80 7.26
N MET A 261 -14.86 -9.00 6.84
CA MET A 261 -14.71 -9.41 5.44
C MET A 261 -15.56 -8.58 4.48
N THR A 262 -16.76 -8.16 4.91
CA THR A 262 -17.63 -7.27 4.11
C THR A 262 -17.03 -5.88 3.96
N SER A 263 -16.49 -5.32 5.05
CA SER A 263 -15.77 -4.04 5.05
C SER A 263 -14.49 -4.12 4.21
N ALA A 264 -13.75 -5.23 4.28
CA ALA A 264 -12.56 -5.46 3.48
C ALA A 264 -12.88 -5.57 1.99
N ALA A 265 -13.97 -6.24 1.60
CA ALA A 265 -14.43 -6.29 0.22
C ALA A 265 -14.81 -4.90 -0.31
N SER A 266 -15.53 -4.12 0.50
CA SER A 266 -15.86 -2.73 0.19
C SER A 266 -14.61 -1.87 0.04
N TRP A 267 -13.61 -2.07 0.90
CA TRP A 267 -12.33 -1.39 0.86
C TRP A 267 -11.52 -1.71 -0.40
N VAL A 268 -11.36 -2.99 -0.77
CA VAL A 268 -10.67 -3.40 -1.99
C VAL A 268 -11.36 -2.83 -3.23
N LYS A 269 -12.69 -2.89 -3.28
CA LYS A 269 -13.48 -2.31 -4.38
C LYS A 269 -13.27 -0.80 -4.47
N TYR A 270 -13.34 -0.09 -3.34
CA TYR A 270 -13.07 1.34 -3.29
C TYR A 270 -11.65 1.67 -3.76
N TYR A 271 -10.64 0.97 -3.26
CA TYR A 271 -9.23 1.17 -3.63
C TYR A 271 -9.00 1.00 -5.12
N ASN A 272 -9.52 -0.07 -5.71
CA ASN A 272 -9.30 -0.41 -7.12
C ASN A 272 -10.17 0.40 -8.09
N GLN A 273 -11.37 0.83 -7.70
CA GLN A 273 -12.35 1.43 -8.62
C GLN A 273 -12.60 2.92 -8.43
N LYS A 274 -12.36 3.46 -7.22
CA LYS A 274 -12.76 4.84 -6.88
C LYS A 274 -11.61 5.70 -6.37
N ARG A 275 -10.69 5.12 -5.60
CA ARG A 275 -9.57 5.85 -4.98
C ARG A 275 -8.59 6.36 -6.04
N SER A 276 -8.35 7.66 -6.05
CA SER A 276 -7.36 8.27 -6.93
C SER A 276 -5.93 7.99 -6.47
N HIS A 277 -5.02 7.69 -7.41
CA HIS A 277 -3.62 7.42 -7.09
C HIS A 277 -2.70 8.52 -7.59
N GLY A 278 -1.87 9.07 -6.70
CA GLY A 278 -0.87 10.09 -7.04
C GLY A 278 0.53 9.52 -7.33
N GLY A 279 0.63 8.20 -7.49
CA GLY A 279 1.89 7.56 -7.85
C GLY A 279 2.36 7.98 -9.25
N ARG A 280 3.64 7.75 -9.54
CA ARG A 280 4.20 7.91 -10.88
C ARG A 280 3.34 7.13 -11.90
N ASP A 281 3.14 7.74 -13.07
CA ASP A 281 2.37 7.22 -14.22
C ASP A 281 0.88 6.95 -13.99
N MET A 282 0.38 7.23 -12.77
CA MET A 282 -1.04 7.13 -12.45
C MET A 282 -1.82 8.40 -12.83
N ASN A 283 -1.20 9.58 -12.81
CA ASN A 283 -1.86 10.86 -13.15
C ASN A 283 -3.20 11.11 -12.44
N GLY A 284 -3.41 10.54 -11.25
CA GLY A 284 -4.68 10.64 -10.54
C GLY A 284 -5.76 9.65 -10.96
N LYS A 285 -5.48 8.77 -11.91
CA LYS A 285 -6.35 7.66 -12.29
C LYS A 285 -6.47 6.64 -11.15
N THR A 286 -7.58 5.93 -11.16
CA THR A 286 -7.80 4.70 -10.38
C THR A 286 -7.12 3.50 -11.06
N PRO A 287 -6.88 2.40 -10.34
CA PRO A 287 -6.38 1.18 -10.97
C PRO A 287 -7.28 0.69 -12.10
N LYS A 288 -8.61 0.78 -11.92
CA LYS A 288 -9.58 0.48 -12.97
C LYS A 288 -9.41 1.32 -14.23
N GLU A 289 -9.31 2.64 -14.07
CA GLU A 289 -9.08 3.57 -15.19
C GLU A 289 -7.73 3.29 -15.87
N LYS A 290 -6.70 2.91 -15.10
CA LYS A 290 -5.37 2.60 -15.61
C LYS A 290 -5.31 1.27 -16.36
N ILE A 291 -6.02 0.24 -15.88
CA ILE A 291 -6.17 -1.03 -16.61
C ILE A 291 -6.93 -0.79 -17.91
N PHE A 292 -8.04 -0.04 -17.86
CA PHE A 292 -8.84 0.27 -19.05
C PHE A 292 -8.02 1.00 -20.14
N GLU A 293 -7.08 1.86 -19.72
CA GLU A 293 -6.16 2.55 -20.64
C GLU A 293 -5.10 1.62 -21.26
N LEU A 294 -4.63 0.61 -20.52
CA LEU A 294 -3.43 -0.14 -20.87
C LEU A 294 -3.67 -1.59 -21.30
N SER A 295 -4.87 -2.12 -21.11
CA SER A 295 -5.15 -3.55 -21.27
C SER A 295 -6.51 -3.78 -21.93
N LEU A 296 -6.59 -4.85 -22.73
CA LEU A 296 -7.82 -5.37 -23.32
C LEU A 296 -8.65 -6.20 -22.32
N VAL A 297 -8.10 -6.49 -21.14
CA VAL A 297 -8.81 -7.24 -20.09
C VAL A 297 -9.93 -6.39 -19.52
N SER A 298 -11.05 -7.03 -19.15
CA SER A 298 -12.15 -6.38 -18.45
C SER A 298 -11.67 -5.74 -17.14
N SER A 299 -11.43 -4.42 -17.19
CA SER A 299 -10.97 -3.63 -16.05
C SER A 299 -11.94 -3.75 -14.88
N LYS A 300 -13.24 -3.93 -15.15
CA LYS A 300 -14.27 -4.17 -14.14
C LYS A 300 -14.06 -5.51 -13.43
N ALA A 301 -13.83 -6.59 -14.18
CA ALA A 301 -13.61 -7.92 -13.59
C ALA A 301 -12.33 -7.95 -12.75
N ALA A 302 -11.21 -7.47 -13.32
CA ALA A 302 -9.93 -7.39 -12.62
C ALA A 302 -10.02 -6.58 -11.31
N THR A 303 -10.81 -5.51 -11.27
CA THR A 303 -10.90 -4.63 -10.10
C THR A 303 -12.03 -4.97 -9.13
N SER A 304 -12.77 -6.05 -9.36
CA SER A 304 -13.90 -6.48 -8.52
C SER A 304 -13.61 -7.76 -7.72
N ILE A 305 -12.36 -8.23 -7.71
CA ILE A 305 -11.94 -9.43 -6.99
C ILE A 305 -12.09 -9.18 -5.47
N PRO A 306 -12.96 -9.92 -4.77
CA PRO A 306 -13.14 -9.76 -3.34
C PRO A 306 -11.99 -10.43 -2.57
N PRO A 307 -11.65 -9.93 -1.38
CA PRO A 307 -10.70 -10.62 -0.52
C PRO A 307 -11.31 -11.91 0.04
N ILE A 308 -10.48 -12.93 0.19
CA ILE A 308 -10.85 -14.24 0.75
C ILE A 308 -10.03 -14.56 1.99
N LEU A 309 -10.51 -15.54 2.76
CA LEU A 309 -9.79 -16.12 3.89
C LEU A 309 -8.97 -17.32 3.41
N LEU A 310 -7.64 -17.22 3.45
CA LEU A 310 -6.75 -18.27 2.95
C LEU A 310 -6.88 -19.56 3.77
N ASP A 311 -7.06 -19.48 5.08
CA ASP A 311 -7.21 -20.66 5.95
C ASP A 311 -8.44 -21.51 5.59
N LYS A 312 -9.42 -20.93 4.87
CA LYS A 312 -10.64 -21.61 4.43
C LYS A 312 -10.51 -22.27 3.06
N VAL A 313 -9.52 -21.89 2.27
CA VAL A 313 -9.38 -22.33 0.87
C VAL A 313 -8.04 -22.99 0.57
N ASN A 314 -7.03 -22.83 1.42
CA ASN A 314 -5.67 -23.30 1.16
C ASN A 314 -5.62 -24.80 0.88
N THR A 315 -6.33 -25.62 1.66
CA THR A 315 -6.37 -27.08 1.50
C THR A 315 -6.94 -27.45 0.14
N PHE A 316 -7.98 -26.76 -0.31
CA PHE A 316 -8.60 -27.00 -1.60
C PHE A 316 -7.68 -26.59 -2.76
N ILE A 317 -7.10 -25.39 -2.71
CA ILE A 317 -6.18 -24.89 -3.74
C ILE A 317 -4.97 -25.82 -3.88
N LEU A 318 -4.36 -26.19 -2.76
CA LEU A 318 -3.20 -27.08 -2.75
C LEU A 318 -3.56 -28.49 -3.23
N LYS A 319 -4.74 -29.01 -2.85
CA LYS A 319 -5.25 -30.29 -3.32
C LYS A 319 -5.45 -30.32 -4.84
N MET A 320 -6.01 -29.24 -5.39
CA MET A 320 -6.29 -29.10 -6.82
C MET A 320 -5.02 -29.19 -7.67
N VAL A 321 -3.92 -28.62 -7.20
CA VAL A 321 -2.64 -28.65 -7.91
C VAL A 321 -1.78 -29.87 -7.55
N GLY A 322 -2.23 -30.74 -6.64
CA GLY A 322 -1.47 -31.91 -6.19
C GLY A 322 -0.28 -31.57 -5.28
N ALA A 323 -0.25 -30.39 -4.65
CA ALA A 323 0.86 -29.94 -3.81
C ALA A 323 1.03 -30.74 -2.50
N GLN A 324 -0.02 -31.41 -2.04
CA GLN A 324 0.00 -32.33 -0.90
C GLN A 324 0.87 -33.56 -1.14
N ASN A 325 1.11 -33.94 -2.40
CA ASN A 325 1.93 -35.09 -2.75
C ASN A 325 3.43 -34.76 -2.76
N ILE A 326 3.80 -33.52 -2.46
CA ILE A 326 5.18 -33.06 -2.45
C ILE A 326 5.71 -33.09 -1.03
N SER A 327 6.84 -33.75 -0.88
CA SER A 327 7.64 -33.66 0.33
C SER A 327 8.40 -32.32 0.36
N TRP A 328 7.82 -31.32 1.03
CA TRP A 328 8.38 -29.98 1.15
C TRP A 328 9.59 -29.90 2.10
N ASP A 329 9.56 -30.62 3.22
CA ASP A 329 10.56 -30.55 4.29
C ASP A 329 11.57 -31.70 4.30
N SER A 330 11.28 -32.83 3.64
CA SER A 330 12.23 -33.94 3.61
C SER A 330 13.39 -33.60 2.68
N HIS A 331 14.59 -33.55 3.27
CA HIS A 331 15.81 -33.79 2.53
C HIS A 331 15.71 -35.24 2.05
N HIS A 332 15.72 -35.46 0.73
CA HIS A 332 15.86 -36.82 0.23
C HIS A 332 17.13 -37.42 0.87
N LEU A 333 17.05 -38.61 1.47
CA LEU A 333 18.22 -39.24 2.13
C LEU A 333 19.44 -39.28 1.20
N LEU A 334 19.22 -39.45 -0.12
CA LEU A 334 20.29 -39.36 -1.13
C LEU A 334 20.95 -37.97 -1.26
N GLN A 335 20.29 -36.86 -0.92
CA GLN A 335 20.91 -35.53 -0.89
C GLN A 335 21.80 -35.33 0.35
N LEU A 336 21.45 -35.94 1.48
CA LEU A 336 22.31 -36.01 2.67
C LEU A 336 23.54 -36.91 2.40
N ILE A 337 23.36 -38.01 1.66
CA ILE A 337 24.45 -38.91 1.24
C ILE A 337 25.35 -38.21 0.21
N LYS A 338 24.80 -37.50 -0.79
CA LYS A 338 25.59 -36.68 -1.73
C LYS A 338 26.39 -35.59 -1.00
N ARG A 339 25.82 -34.91 0.00
CA ARG A 339 26.59 -33.91 0.78
C ARG A 339 27.71 -34.53 1.61
N LYS A 340 27.57 -35.76 2.12
CA LYS A 340 28.67 -36.45 2.82
C LYS A 340 29.75 -36.96 1.88
N GLN A 341 29.40 -37.43 0.68
CA GLN A 341 30.38 -37.96 -0.28
C GLN A 341 31.14 -36.89 -1.07
N PHE A 342 30.61 -35.67 -1.20
CA PHE A 342 31.26 -34.59 -1.97
C PHE A 342 31.96 -33.52 -1.10
N VAL A 343 31.97 -33.64 0.24
CA VAL A 343 32.60 -32.64 1.15
C VAL A 343 33.91 -33.15 1.78
N ALA A 344 34.39 -34.36 1.45
CA ALA A 344 35.79 -34.77 1.66
C ALA A 344 36.19 -35.80 0.58
N PRO A 345 37.33 -35.66 -0.13
CA PRO A 345 38.55 -34.93 0.25
C PRO A 345 38.95 -33.85 -0.79
N TYR A 346 38.61 -32.58 -0.52
CA TYR A 346 39.30 -31.43 -1.14
C TYR A 346 40.11 -30.64 -0.09
N ARG A 347 40.49 -31.30 1.01
CA ARG A 347 41.40 -30.75 2.03
C ARG A 347 42.81 -31.32 1.99
N GLU A 348 43.06 -32.44 1.29
CA GLU A 348 44.41 -33.03 1.18
C GLU A 348 45.23 -32.55 -0.03
N LEU A 349 44.63 -31.78 -0.96
CA LEU A 349 45.30 -31.33 -2.19
C LEU A 349 45.74 -29.85 -2.19
N ILE A 350 45.45 -29.08 -1.14
CA ILE A 350 45.76 -27.63 -1.09
C ILE A 350 46.73 -27.25 0.05
N PHE A 351 46.82 -28.05 1.11
CA PHE A 351 47.76 -27.81 2.21
C PHE A 351 48.65 -29.02 2.41
N GLY A 352 49.55 -29.26 1.45
CA GLY A 352 50.66 -30.19 1.62
C GLY A 352 51.60 -29.66 2.71
N ILE A 353 51.39 -30.11 3.94
CA ILE A 353 52.35 -30.05 5.03
C ILE A 353 52.24 -31.42 5.72
N PRO A 354 53.38 -32.12 5.95
CA PRO A 354 53.39 -33.46 6.52
C PRO A 354 52.69 -33.57 7.89
#